data_AF-A0A239M283-F1
#
_entry.id   AF-A0A239M283-F1
#
_cell.length_a   1.000
_cell.length_b   1.000
_cell.length_c   1.000
_cell.angle_alpha   90.00
_cell.angle_beta   90.00
_cell.angle_gamma   90.00
#
_symmetry.space_group_name_H-M   'P 1'
#
loop_
_entity.id
_entity.type
_entity.pdbx_description
1 polymer ?
#
loop_
_entity_poly.entity_id
_entity_poly.type
_entity_poly.pdbx_seq_one_letter_code
_entity_poly.pdbx_strand_id
1 'polypeptide(L)'
;MSTTRKRAGFPLQALAAAVAVGIGGHAQAVTFNIGEIEGQFDSSLSVGASWSTSKPDKDFIGGNNGGRGLSQTSDDAHLNFKRGETFSKIFKGIHDLELKYGDTGVFVRGKYWYDFELKDESRLFKDIDDSGRKEGAKSSGAELLDAFVYHNYSIADLPGSVRLGKQVVSWGESTFIQGGINAVNPIDVSAFRRPGAEIKEGLIPVNMFYVSQNITDSLSADAFYQLEWDQTVVDNCGTFFSQFDVIADGCSNNLAVLSPALAPFGPAFGYQTTREGVIVPRSGDKDARDGGQYGMALHWMSDALDTEFGAYYMNYHSRLPILSVNAADRATYVRSAQVLAGAVPQVPAAARQGVAIANVAGGSSYFMEYPEDIHLYGLSFSTTLPTGTAWQGEISYRPNAPVQINTTDLLYGGVRGLAGINPAFAAFSNFSLAGGDPASIPGSSLAGYERKEITQLQTTFTHFLDQVMGAERLTLVGEVGWTHVGGLESSHDVRYGRDPVFGPGELPNNTCRAINANTVGANGKNVSRYCDSDGFTTTDSWGYRMRAIWDYNDVFAGVNLKPNLAWSHDVDGFSPGPGGNFEEGRKAISLGLDADYLNTYTASLSYTNFFGGDYNTSSDRDFVALSLGVNF
;
A
#
# COMPACT_ATOMS: atom_id res chain seq x y z
N MET A 1 5.88 8.33 -42.42
CA MET A 1 4.41 8.18 -42.43
C MET A 1 3.88 9.05 -41.30
N SER A 2 3.22 10.16 -41.62
CA SER A 2 2.78 11.18 -40.65
C SER A 2 1.55 10.66 -39.90
N THR A 3 1.71 10.29 -38.63
CA THR A 3 0.60 9.89 -37.75
C THR A 3 0.00 11.14 -37.10
N THR A 4 -1.14 11.56 -37.62
CA THR A 4 -1.97 12.62 -37.04
C THR A 4 -2.50 12.16 -35.68
N ARG A 5 -1.91 12.65 -34.58
CA ARG A 5 -2.43 12.43 -33.22
C ARG A 5 -3.71 13.24 -33.04
N LYS A 6 -4.87 12.59 -32.99
CA LYS A 6 -6.08 13.19 -32.44
C LYS A 6 -5.90 13.28 -30.92
N ARG A 7 -5.82 14.51 -30.40
CA ARG A 7 -6.07 14.76 -28.97
C ARG A 7 -7.55 14.44 -28.74
N ALA A 8 -7.86 13.31 -28.11
CA ALA A 8 -9.21 13.02 -27.64
C ALA A 8 -9.48 13.90 -26.41
N GLY A 9 -9.87 15.15 -26.64
CA GLY A 9 -10.58 15.91 -25.61
C GLY A 9 -11.94 15.27 -25.41
N PHE A 10 -12.34 15.09 -24.16
CA PHE A 10 -13.71 14.70 -23.79
C PHE A 10 -14.70 15.61 -24.54
N PRO A 11 -15.64 15.09 -25.34
CA PRO A 11 -16.76 15.91 -25.75
C PRO A 11 -17.57 16.20 -24.49
N LEU A 12 -17.69 17.48 -24.11
CA LEU A 12 -18.53 17.96 -23.00
C LEU A 12 -19.95 17.34 -22.99
N GLN A 13 -20.40 16.84 -24.14
CA GLN A 13 -21.66 16.13 -24.35
C GLN A 13 -21.77 14.80 -23.60
N ALA A 14 -20.69 14.04 -23.40
CA ALA A 14 -20.72 12.78 -22.64
C ALA A 14 -20.83 13.02 -21.13
N LEU A 15 -20.13 14.04 -20.61
CA LEU A 15 -20.26 14.51 -19.23
C LEU A 15 -21.67 15.08 -19.00
N ALA A 16 -22.18 15.89 -19.93
CA ALA A 16 -23.54 16.42 -19.87
C ALA A 16 -24.62 15.33 -19.95
N ALA A 17 -24.39 14.25 -20.70
CA ALA A 17 -25.30 13.10 -20.74
C ALA A 17 -25.28 12.30 -19.43
N ALA A 18 -24.12 12.14 -18.79
CA ALA A 18 -24.04 11.53 -17.46
C ALA A 18 -24.74 12.38 -16.39
N VAL A 19 -24.60 13.71 -16.44
CA VAL A 19 -25.36 14.63 -15.58
C VAL A 19 -26.87 14.56 -15.87
N ALA A 20 -27.28 14.46 -17.14
CA ALA A 20 -28.69 14.42 -17.51
C ALA A 20 -29.41 13.12 -17.11
N VAL A 21 -28.71 11.97 -17.08
CA VAL A 21 -29.27 10.71 -16.58
C VAL A 21 -29.45 10.75 -15.05
N GLY A 22 -28.59 11.49 -14.33
CA GLY A 22 -28.69 11.66 -12.88
C GLY A 22 -29.92 12.46 -12.40
N ILE A 23 -30.50 13.33 -13.24
CA ILE A 23 -31.58 14.25 -12.82
C ILE A 23 -32.99 13.62 -12.96
N GLY A 24 -33.11 12.41 -13.53
CA GLY A 24 -34.40 11.84 -13.96
C GLY A 24 -35.12 10.88 -13.01
N GLY A 25 -34.51 10.42 -11.92
CA GLY A 25 -35.09 9.42 -11.03
C GLY A 25 -35.13 9.88 -9.58
N HIS A 26 -36.27 9.69 -8.90
CA HIS A 26 -36.33 9.78 -7.45
C HIS A 26 -35.49 8.64 -6.87
N ALA A 27 -34.26 8.97 -6.52
CA ALA A 27 -33.35 8.12 -5.80
C ALA A 27 -33.88 8.04 -4.35
N GLN A 28 -34.53 6.93 -3.97
CA GLN A 28 -35.11 6.71 -2.64
C GLN A 28 -34.57 5.40 -2.05
N ALA A 29 -34.13 5.44 -0.80
CA ALA A 29 -33.78 4.25 -0.01
C ALA A 29 -35.01 3.37 0.08
N VAL A 30 -34.85 2.08 -0.25
CA VAL A 30 -35.97 1.15 -0.24
C VAL A 30 -35.99 0.44 1.09
N THR A 31 -36.84 0.94 2.00
CA THR A 31 -37.28 0.16 3.16
C THR A 31 -38.51 -0.66 2.76
N PHE A 32 -38.53 -1.94 3.10
CA PHE A 32 -39.62 -2.83 2.74
C PHE A 32 -39.86 -3.87 3.84
N ASN A 33 -41.09 -4.36 3.93
CA ASN A 33 -41.47 -5.39 4.89
C ASN A 33 -41.99 -6.63 4.15
N ILE A 34 -41.45 -7.81 4.47
CA ILE A 34 -41.92 -9.10 3.97
C ILE A 34 -42.42 -9.90 5.17
N GLY A 35 -43.70 -9.73 5.51
CA GLY A 35 -44.26 -10.29 6.74
C GLY A 35 -43.64 -9.64 7.97
N GLU A 36 -42.93 -10.43 8.77
CA GLU A 36 -42.19 -10.00 9.98
C GLU A 36 -40.73 -9.59 9.68
N ILE A 37 -40.28 -9.72 8.43
CA ILE A 37 -38.93 -9.34 8.02
C ILE A 37 -38.92 -7.86 7.62
N GLU A 38 -38.11 -7.07 8.30
CA GLU A 38 -37.80 -5.68 7.94
C GLU A 38 -36.56 -5.65 7.05
N GLY A 39 -36.66 -5.03 5.88
CA GLY A 39 -35.59 -4.94 4.90
C GLY A 39 -35.20 -3.49 4.61
N GLN A 40 -33.91 -3.23 4.52
CA GLN A 40 -33.34 -1.95 4.08
C GLN A 40 -32.34 -2.21 2.96
N PHE A 41 -32.48 -1.46 1.87
CA PHE A 41 -31.55 -1.48 0.74
C PHE A 41 -31.09 -0.07 0.40
N ASP A 42 -29.79 0.18 0.59
CA ASP A 42 -29.15 1.46 0.33
C ASP A 42 -28.14 1.31 -0.83
N SER A 43 -28.06 2.31 -1.69
CA SER A 43 -27.19 2.33 -2.86
C SER A 43 -26.41 3.65 -2.96
N SER A 44 -25.12 3.55 -3.28
CA SER A 44 -24.29 4.69 -3.68
C SER A 44 -23.68 4.38 -5.04
N LEU A 45 -23.87 5.28 -6.00
CA LEU A 45 -23.29 5.20 -7.34
C LEU A 45 -22.43 6.43 -7.56
N SER A 46 -21.27 6.27 -8.20
CA SER A 46 -20.44 7.41 -8.58
C SER A 46 -19.69 7.22 -9.89
N VAL A 47 -19.41 8.35 -10.53
CA VAL A 47 -18.53 8.48 -11.68
C VAL A 47 -17.42 9.47 -11.34
N GLY A 48 -16.19 9.17 -11.72
CA GLY A 48 -15.08 10.07 -11.44
C GLY A 48 -13.93 9.90 -12.41
N ALA A 49 -13.05 10.89 -12.42
CA ALA A 49 -11.83 10.86 -13.21
C ALA A 49 -10.69 11.58 -12.49
N SER A 50 -9.47 11.14 -12.74
CA SER A 50 -8.27 11.78 -12.23
C SER A 50 -7.24 12.04 -13.33
N TRP A 51 -6.51 13.14 -13.19
CA TRP A 51 -5.50 13.62 -14.14
C TRP A 51 -4.18 13.85 -13.43
N SER A 52 -3.10 13.35 -14.02
CA SER A 52 -1.75 13.68 -13.56
C SER A 52 -1.44 15.15 -13.87
N THR A 53 -0.84 15.88 -12.93
CA THR A 53 -0.44 17.29 -13.13
C THR A 53 1.07 17.49 -13.13
N SER A 54 1.83 16.47 -12.79
CA SER A 54 3.30 16.51 -12.73
C SER A 54 3.97 15.69 -13.83
N LYS A 55 5.19 16.10 -14.18
CA LYS A 55 5.99 15.40 -15.19
C LYS A 55 6.75 14.28 -14.49
N PRO A 56 6.84 13.07 -15.08
CA PRO A 56 7.66 12.02 -14.52
C PRO A 56 9.10 12.48 -14.27
N ASP A 57 9.62 12.27 -13.06
CA ASP A 57 11.01 12.54 -12.75
C ASP A 57 11.89 11.42 -13.30
N LYS A 58 12.94 11.81 -14.03
CA LYS A 58 13.92 10.85 -14.54
C LYS A 58 14.72 10.19 -13.41
N ASP A 59 14.82 10.79 -12.22
CA ASP A 59 15.47 10.16 -11.07
C ASP A 59 14.69 8.91 -10.58
N PHE A 60 13.39 8.79 -10.89
CA PHE A 60 12.54 7.62 -10.56
C PHE A 60 12.30 6.66 -11.72
N ILE A 61 12.92 6.91 -12.87
CA ILE A 61 12.88 6.01 -14.03
C ILE A 61 14.24 5.33 -14.12
N GLY A 62 14.28 4.02 -14.25
CA GLY A 62 15.52 3.28 -14.29
C GLY A 62 16.37 3.58 -15.53
N GLY A 63 17.68 3.31 -15.41
CA GLY A 63 18.66 3.55 -16.48
C GLY A 63 18.33 2.89 -17.84
N ASN A 64 17.88 1.62 -17.85
CA ASN A 64 17.53 0.90 -19.08
C ASN A 64 16.27 1.47 -19.76
N ASN A 65 15.38 2.07 -18.98
CA ASN A 65 14.20 2.81 -19.46
C ASN A 65 14.49 4.28 -19.82
N GLY A 66 15.76 4.69 -19.79
CA GLY A 66 16.22 6.02 -20.23
C GLY A 66 16.13 7.11 -19.16
N GLY A 67 15.96 6.72 -17.90
CA GLY A 67 16.05 7.59 -16.74
C GLY A 67 17.43 7.58 -16.07
N ARG A 68 17.45 7.88 -14.77
CA ARG A 68 18.64 8.01 -13.91
C ARG A 68 18.51 7.20 -12.61
N GLY A 69 17.39 6.53 -12.39
CA GLY A 69 17.18 5.57 -11.32
C GLY A 69 18.08 4.34 -11.48
N LEU A 70 18.39 3.71 -10.35
CA LEU A 70 19.30 2.57 -10.25
C LEU A 70 18.58 1.21 -10.33
N SER A 71 17.25 1.22 -10.46
CA SER A 71 16.40 0.05 -10.73
C SER A 71 15.27 0.40 -11.69
N GLN A 72 14.74 -0.60 -12.40
CA GLN A 72 13.53 -0.50 -13.25
C GLN A 72 12.29 -1.14 -12.58
N THR A 73 12.38 -1.50 -11.30
CA THR A 73 11.41 -2.40 -10.63
C THR A 73 10.27 -1.64 -9.93
N SER A 74 10.24 -0.32 -10.10
CA SER A 74 9.30 0.62 -9.50
C SER A 74 9.02 1.79 -10.46
N ASP A 75 9.21 1.60 -11.78
CA ASP A 75 9.16 2.68 -12.76
C ASP A 75 8.04 2.59 -13.81
N ASP A 76 7.29 1.48 -13.87
CA ASP A 76 6.22 1.30 -14.86
C ASP A 76 5.17 2.43 -14.74
N ALA A 77 4.79 2.79 -13.52
CA ALA A 77 3.84 3.88 -13.22
C ALA A 77 4.35 5.25 -13.68
N HIS A 78 5.65 5.50 -13.59
CA HIS A 78 6.26 6.76 -14.04
C HIS A 78 6.31 6.85 -15.57
N LEU A 79 6.42 5.71 -16.25
CA LEU A 79 6.48 5.63 -17.71
C LEU A 79 5.10 5.60 -18.38
N ASN A 80 4.08 5.08 -17.68
CA ASN A 80 2.74 4.89 -18.23
C ASN A 80 1.90 6.18 -18.33
N PHE A 81 2.17 7.19 -17.49
CA PHE A 81 1.35 8.41 -17.42
C PHE A 81 2.18 9.68 -17.54
N LYS A 82 1.72 10.62 -18.36
CA LYS A 82 2.30 11.96 -18.46
C LYS A 82 1.42 13.02 -17.81
N ARG A 83 2.05 14.15 -17.52
CA ARG A 83 1.35 15.39 -17.17
C ARG A 83 0.21 15.68 -18.16
N GLY A 84 -0.99 15.85 -17.61
CA GLY A 84 -2.23 16.20 -18.31
C GLY A 84 -2.99 14.98 -18.84
N GLU A 85 -2.44 13.77 -18.73
CA GLU A 85 -3.16 12.54 -19.09
C GLU A 85 -4.05 12.09 -17.92
N THR A 86 -5.19 11.49 -18.28
CA THR A 86 -6.03 10.78 -17.33
C THR A 86 -5.33 9.51 -16.87
N PHE A 87 -5.47 9.16 -15.60
CA PHE A 87 -5.02 7.88 -15.10
C PHE A 87 -6.12 7.02 -14.47
N SER A 88 -7.32 7.59 -14.34
CA SER A 88 -8.52 6.87 -13.95
C SER A 88 -9.73 7.56 -14.56
N LYS A 89 -10.66 6.77 -15.08
CA LYS A 89 -12.00 7.18 -15.54
C LYS A 89 -12.96 6.09 -15.04
N ILE A 90 -13.47 6.23 -13.83
CA ILE A 90 -14.15 5.15 -13.12
C ILE A 90 -15.65 5.38 -13.01
N PHE A 91 -16.40 4.29 -13.16
CA PHE A 91 -17.76 4.16 -12.64
C PHE A 91 -17.74 3.09 -11.54
N LYS A 92 -18.45 3.34 -10.44
CA LYS A 92 -18.55 2.39 -9.34
C LYS A 92 -19.91 2.47 -8.66
N GLY A 93 -20.32 1.34 -8.08
CA GLY A 93 -21.53 1.22 -7.29
C GLY A 93 -21.30 0.34 -6.06
N ILE A 94 -21.94 0.71 -4.95
CA ILE A 94 -21.95 -0.03 -3.70
C ILE A 94 -23.39 -0.15 -3.21
N HIS A 95 -23.74 -1.34 -2.73
CA HIS A 95 -25.08 -1.70 -2.31
C HIS A 95 -25.05 -2.41 -0.99
N ASP A 96 -25.84 -1.92 -0.04
CA ASP A 96 -25.99 -2.47 1.30
C ASP A 96 -27.41 -3.04 1.44
N LEU A 97 -27.54 -4.30 1.85
CA LEU A 97 -28.80 -4.97 2.14
C LEU A 97 -28.78 -5.46 3.59
N GLU A 98 -29.75 -5.02 4.37
CA GLU A 98 -30.00 -5.51 5.72
C GLU A 98 -31.39 -6.14 5.79
N LEU A 99 -31.48 -7.35 6.34
CA LEU A 99 -32.74 -8.05 6.62
C LEU A 99 -32.80 -8.40 8.10
N LYS A 100 -33.84 -7.95 8.81
CA LYS A 100 -34.04 -8.15 10.25
C LYS A 100 -35.27 -8.99 10.54
N TYR A 101 -35.15 -9.89 11.50
CA TYR A 101 -36.23 -10.69 12.06
C TYR A 101 -36.05 -10.76 13.60
N GLY A 102 -36.81 -9.94 14.32
CA GLY A 102 -36.63 -9.77 15.77
C GLY A 102 -35.19 -9.36 16.08
N ASP A 103 -34.52 -10.11 16.96
CA ASP A 103 -33.13 -9.83 17.38
C ASP A 103 -32.06 -10.40 16.44
N THR A 104 -32.45 -11.02 15.33
CA THR A 104 -31.53 -11.64 14.35
C THR A 104 -31.57 -10.86 13.04
N GLY A 105 -30.42 -10.70 12.40
CA GLY A 105 -30.38 -10.11 11.07
C GLY A 105 -29.26 -10.64 10.19
N VAL A 106 -29.38 -10.34 8.91
CA VAL A 106 -28.40 -10.64 7.86
C VAL A 106 -28.00 -9.33 7.22
N PHE A 107 -26.70 -9.08 7.12
CA PHE A 107 -26.13 -7.94 6.43
C PHE A 107 -25.30 -8.40 5.25
N VAL A 108 -25.51 -7.78 4.09
CA VAL A 108 -24.80 -8.08 2.84
C VAL A 108 -24.41 -6.75 2.18
N ARG A 109 -23.14 -6.62 1.80
CA ARG A 109 -22.61 -5.48 1.05
C ARG A 109 -21.87 -5.95 -0.18
N GLY A 110 -22.21 -5.39 -1.34
CA GLY A 110 -21.51 -5.64 -2.59
C GLY A 110 -21.02 -4.35 -3.24
N LYS A 111 -19.83 -4.38 -3.85
CA LYS A 111 -19.33 -3.31 -4.71
C LYS A 111 -19.03 -3.82 -6.12
N TYR A 112 -19.09 -2.94 -7.11
CA TYR A 112 -18.57 -3.17 -8.45
C TYR A 112 -17.98 -1.89 -9.02
N TRP A 113 -17.07 -2.04 -9.97
CA TRP A 113 -16.42 -0.91 -10.63
C TRP A 113 -15.95 -1.24 -12.04
N TYR A 114 -15.77 -0.18 -12.83
CA TYR A 114 -15.19 -0.24 -14.16
C TYR A 114 -14.40 1.04 -14.43
N ASP A 115 -13.09 0.93 -14.61
CA ASP A 115 -12.21 2.03 -14.99
C ASP A 115 -11.88 1.99 -16.49
N PHE A 116 -12.51 2.87 -17.27
CA PHE A 116 -12.34 2.95 -18.72
C PHE A 116 -10.90 3.31 -19.12
N GLU A 117 -10.18 4.08 -18.30
CA GLU A 117 -8.79 4.48 -18.59
C GLU A 117 -7.84 3.30 -18.49
N LEU A 118 -8.01 2.46 -17.46
CA LEU A 118 -7.13 1.34 -17.19
C LEU A 118 -7.54 0.08 -17.97
N LYS A 119 -8.85 -0.10 -18.23
CA LYS A 119 -9.39 -1.30 -18.86
C LYS A 119 -9.34 -1.27 -20.40
N ASP A 120 -9.65 -0.13 -21.01
CA ASP A 120 -9.91 -0.06 -22.45
C ASP A 120 -8.82 0.68 -23.24
N GLU A 121 -8.04 1.55 -22.58
CA GLU A 121 -7.06 2.41 -23.25
C GLU A 121 -5.63 1.90 -23.09
N SER A 122 -4.87 1.91 -24.19
CA SER A 122 -3.46 1.52 -24.20
C SER A 122 -2.57 2.50 -23.43
N ARG A 123 -1.54 1.99 -22.77
CA ARG A 123 -0.53 2.77 -22.06
C ARG A 123 0.69 3.07 -22.92
N LEU A 124 1.47 4.04 -22.47
CA LEU A 124 2.69 4.47 -23.15
C LEU A 124 3.84 3.46 -23.07
N PHE A 125 3.86 2.63 -22.02
CA PHE A 125 4.97 1.73 -21.73
C PHE A 125 4.54 0.26 -21.64
N LYS A 126 3.64 -0.06 -20.72
CA LYS A 126 3.05 -1.39 -20.54
C LYS A 126 1.56 -1.26 -20.28
N ASP A 127 0.74 -1.92 -21.09
CA ASP A 127 -0.71 -1.96 -20.88
C ASP A 127 -1.04 -2.60 -19.52
N ILE A 128 -2.10 -2.11 -18.89
CA ILE A 128 -2.57 -2.68 -17.63
C ILE A 128 -3.28 -3.99 -17.93
N ASP A 129 -2.85 -5.06 -17.26
CA ASP A 129 -3.46 -6.37 -17.34
C ASP A 129 -4.21 -6.69 -16.05
N ASP A 130 -5.33 -7.39 -16.15
CA ASP A 130 -6.10 -7.88 -15.00
C ASP A 130 -5.84 -9.39 -14.77
N SER A 131 -5.09 -10.05 -15.65
CA SER A 131 -4.84 -11.48 -15.59
C SER A 131 -4.02 -11.86 -14.35
N GLY A 132 -4.54 -12.82 -13.58
CA GLY A 132 -3.89 -13.28 -12.35
C GLY A 132 -3.83 -12.25 -11.22
N ARG A 133 -4.54 -11.11 -11.30
CA ARG A 133 -4.60 -10.08 -10.25
C ARG A 133 -5.60 -10.45 -9.17
N LYS A 134 -5.35 -9.99 -7.93
CA LYS A 134 -6.39 -9.90 -6.89
C LYS A 134 -7.55 -9.03 -7.38
N GLU A 135 -8.77 -9.40 -7.01
CA GLU A 135 -9.99 -8.77 -7.56
C GLU A 135 -9.97 -7.25 -7.37
N GLY A 136 -9.74 -6.73 -6.15
CA GLY A 136 -9.61 -5.29 -5.87
C GLY A 136 -8.54 -4.53 -6.66
N ALA A 137 -7.48 -5.20 -7.13
CA ALA A 137 -6.43 -4.59 -7.94
C ALA A 137 -6.79 -4.49 -9.44
N LYS A 138 -7.88 -5.14 -9.88
CA LYS A 138 -8.29 -5.11 -11.29
C LYS A 138 -8.89 -3.76 -11.67
N SER A 139 -8.75 -3.44 -12.96
CA SER A 139 -9.32 -2.23 -13.57
C SER A 139 -10.85 -2.27 -13.63
N SER A 140 -11.43 -3.48 -13.61
CA SER A 140 -12.88 -3.70 -13.54
C SER A 140 -13.17 -4.97 -12.74
N GLY A 141 -14.21 -4.96 -11.92
CA GLY A 141 -14.52 -6.10 -11.07
C GLY A 141 -15.79 -5.92 -10.24
N ALA A 142 -16.11 -6.97 -9.48
CA ALA A 142 -17.17 -6.94 -8.49
C ALA A 142 -16.78 -7.80 -7.28
N GLU A 143 -17.07 -7.31 -6.07
CA GLU A 143 -16.70 -7.97 -4.82
C GLU A 143 -17.86 -7.96 -3.85
N LEU A 144 -18.05 -9.11 -3.19
CA LEU A 144 -18.84 -9.18 -1.97
C LEU A 144 -17.93 -8.78 -0.81
N LEU A 145 -18.26 -7.65 -0.18
CA LEU A 145 -17.54 -7.13 0.98
C LEU A 145 -18.07 -7.83 2.23
N ASP A 146 -19.00 -7.19 2.94
CA ASP A 146 -19.57 -7.74 4.17
C ASP A 146 -20.67 -8.76 3.83
N ALA A 147 -20.70 -9.88 4.54
CA ALA A 147 -21.73 -10.89 4.46
C ALA A 147 -21.76 -11.69 5.76
N PHE A 148 -22.59 -11.28 6.71
CA PHE A 148 -22.65 -11.91 8.02
C PHE A 148 -24.08 -11.99 8.56
N VAL A 149 -24.27 -12.97 9.45
CA VAL A 149 -25.47 -13.08 10.29
C VAL A 149 -25.11 -12.56 11.67
N TYR A 150 -26.01 -11.81 12.27
CA TYR A 150 -25.87 -11.34 13.65
C TYR A 150 -27.08 -11.71 14.49
N HIS A 151 -26.85 -11.87 15.80
CA HIS A 151 -27.90 -12.07 16.78
C HIS A 151 -27.60 -11.25 18.03
N ASN A 152 -28.55 -10.40 18.40
CA ASN A 152 -28.49 -9.62 19.63
C ASN A 152 -29.18 -10.38 20.76
N TYR A 153 -28.62 -10.28 21.96
CA TYR A 153 -29.13 -10.98 23.12
C TYR A 153 -28.87 -10.15 24.39
N SER A 154 -29.40 -10.60 25.53
CA SER A 154 -29.10 -10.00 26.82
C SER A 154 -28.77 -11.08 27.86
N ILE A 155 -27.76 -10.81 28.68
CA ILE A 155 -27.38 -11.64 29.83
C ILE A 155 -27.48 -10.76 31.07
N ALA A 156 -28.36 -11.11 32.02
CA ALA A 156 -28.60 -10.31 33.23
C ALA A 156 -28.89 -8.83 32.92
N ASP A 157 -29.76 -8.59 31.93
CA ASP A 157 -30.15 -7.26 31.42
C ASP A 157 -29.03 -6.46 30.74
N LEU A 158 -27.83 -7.03 30.61
CA LEU A 158 -26.71 -6.44 29.87
C LEU A 158 -26.72 -6.90 28.41
N PRO A 159 -26.72 -5.99 27.43
CA PRO A 159 -26.79 -6.34 26.02
C PRO A 159 -25.49 -7.00 25.54
N GLY A 160 -25.64 -7.89 24.57
CA GLY A 160 -24.55 -8.53 23.84
C GLY A 160 -24.95 -8.83 22.40
N SER A 161 -23.95 -9.10 21.57
CA SER A 161 -24.14 -9.43 20.16
C SER A 161 -23.12 -10.47 19.69
N VAL A 162 -23.57 -11.41 18.88
CA VAL A 162 -22.70 -12.34 18.15
C VAL A 162 -22.85 -12.12 16.66
N ARG A 163 -21.74 -12.22 15.91
CA ARG A 163 -21.70 -12.13 14.45
C ARG A 163 -20.87 -13.26 13.86
N LEU A 164 -21.34 -13.85 12.78
CA LEU A 164 -20.64 -14.89 12.04
C LEU A 164 -20.70 -14.60 10.53
N GLY A 165 -19.54 -14.53 9.90
CA GLY A 165 -19.39 -14.30 8.46
C GLY A 165 -18.30 -13.29 8.13
N LYS A 166 -18.31 -12.81 6.89
CA LYS A 166 -17.39 -11.79 6.39
C LYS A 166 -17.75 -10.42 6.96
N GLN A 167 -16.86 -9.83 7.74
CA GLN A 167 -17.13 -8.56 8.41
C GLN A 167 -15.84 -7.74 8.63
N VAL A 168 -16.03 -6.44 8.80
CA VAL A 168 -14.99 -5.51 9.28
C VAL A 168 -15.10 -5.32 10.79
N VAL A 169 -13.96 -5.38 11.46
CA VAL A 169 -13.76 -5.05 12.87
C VAL A 169 -12.76 -3.91 12.94
N SER A 170 -13.19 -2.76 13.46
CA SER A 170 -12.33 -1.60 13.68
C SER A 170 -12.08 -1.46 15.17
N TRP A 171 -10.82 -1.58 15.57
CA TRP A 171 -10.35 -1.35 16.94
C TRP A 171 -9.33 -0.22 16.96
N GLY A 172 -9.25 0.53 18.06
CA GLY A 172 -8.36 1.68 18.22
C GLY A 172 -9.02 3.02 17.88
N GLU A 173 -8.23 4.09 17.99
CA GLU A 173 -8.64 5.49 17.96
C GLU A 173 -7.95 6.31 16.85
N SER A 174 -6.98 5.72 16.15
CA SER A 174 -6.26 6.42 15.10
C SER A 174 -7.18 6.84 13.93
N THR A 175 -6.88 7.99 13.33
CA THR A 175 -7.75 8.63 12.33
C THR A 175 -7.17 8.63 10.91
N PHE A 176 -5.88 8.93 10.75
CA PHE A 176 -5.18 9.07 9.47
C PHE A 176 -3.96 8.15 9.34
N ILE A 177 -3.19 7.97 10.42
CA ILE A 177 -1.92 7.25 10.40
C ILE A 177 -2.19 5.75 10.61
N GLN A 178 -1.62 4.88 9.78
CA GLN A 178 -1.92 3.44 9.82
C GLN A 178 -0.95 2.68 10.74
N GLY A 179 -1.14 1.38 10.94
CA GLY A 179 -0.19 0.54 11.71
C GLY A 179 -0.35 0.60 13.23
N GLY A 180 -1.39 1.29 13.72
CA GLY A 180 -1.79 1.32 15.13
C GLY A 180 -2.45 0.03 15.60
N ILE A 181 -3.45 0.13 16.49
CA ILE A 181 -4.21 -1.01 17.03
C ILE A 181 -5.08 -1.66 15.93
N ASN A 182 -5.57 -0.87 14.97
CA ASN A 182 -6.40 -1.36 13.88
C ASN A 182 -5.60 -2.20 12.88
N ALA A 183 -5.49 -3.51 13.16
CA ALA A 183 -4.74 -4.45 12.35
C ALA A 183 -5.54 -5.69 11.94
N VAL A 184 -6.84 -5.77 12.26
CA VAL A 184 -7.66 -6.98 12.08
C VAL A 184 -8.00 -7.24 10.60
N ASN A 185 -8.35 -6.19 9.87
CA ASN A 185 -8.77 -6.29 8.47
C ASN A 185 -7.65 -5.89 7.51
N PRO A 186 -7.49 -6.63 6.39
CA PRO A 186 -6.68 -6.16 5.27
C PRO A 186 -7.30 -4.94 4.60
N ILE A 187 -6.52 -4.26 3.79
CA ILE A 187 -6.97 -3.08 3.05
C ILE A 187 -6.84 -3.28 1.54
N ASP A 188 -7.71 -2.62 0.78
CA ASP A 188 -7.62 -2.46 -0.66
C ASP A 188 -7.04 -1.08 -0.97
N VAL A 189 -5.73 -1.05 -1.22
CA VAL A 189 -4.98 0.19 -1.48
C VAL A 189 -5.46 0.84 -2.78
N SER A 190 -5.80 0.02 -3.78
CA SER A 190 -6.32 0.51 -5.06
C SER A 190 -7.69 1.17 -4.88
N ALA A 191 -8.57 0.63 -4.04
CA ALA A 191 -9.86 1.25 -3.76
C ALA A 191 -9.72 2.65 -3.16
N PHE A 192 -8.83 2.85 -2.19
CA PHE A 192 -8.59 4.18 -1.56
C PHE A 192 -8.03 5.23 -2.53
N ARG A 193 -7.43 4.81 -3.64
CA ARG A 193 -6.82 5.68 -4.65
C ARG A 193 -7.76 6.03 -5.81
N ARG A 194 -8.97 5.45 -5.84
CA ARG A 194 -9.99 5.75 -6.85
C ARG A 194 -10.66 7.10 -6.58
N PRO A 195 -11.05 7.85 -7.63
CA PRO A 195 -11.88 9.05 -7.47
C PRO A 195 -13.12 8.79 -6.60
N GLY A 196 -13.37 9.66 -5.63
CA GLY A 196 -14.53 9.56 -4.74
C GLY A 196 -14.55 8.34 -3.84
N ALA A 197 -13.40 7.72 -3.52
CA ALA A 197 -13.29 6.56 -2.63
C ALA A 197 -13.97 6.80 -1.27
N GLU A 198 -14.83 5.85 -0.87
CA GLU A 198 -15.40 5.77 0.46
C GLU A 198 -14.58 4.82 1.34
N ILE A 199 -14.56 5.06 2.66
CA ILE A 199 -13.79 4.23 3.60
C ILE A 199 -14.23 2.76 3.52
N LYS A 200 -15.55 2.51 3.40
CA LYS A 200 -16.11 1.17 3.31
C LYS A 200 -15.71 0.38 2.06
N GLU A 201 -15.17 1.03 1.02
CA GLU A 201 -14.68 0.34 -0.17
C GLU A 201 -13.26 -0.21 -0.01
N GLY A 202 -12.47 0.38 0.89
CA GLY A 202 -11.06 0.09 1.08
C GLY A 202 -10.75 -0.86 2.25
N LEU A 203 -11.72 -1.19 3.09
CA LEU A 203 -11.58 -2.20 4.15
C LEU A 203 -12.05 -3.56 3.63
N ILE A 204 -11.19 -4.57 3.67
CA ILE A 204 -11.49 -5.92 3.19
C ILE A 204 -12.09 -6.74 4.34
N PRO A 205 -13.36 -7.17 4.23
CA PRO A 205 -14.00 -7.96 5.28
C PRO A 205 -13.48 -9.40 5.25
N VAL A 206 -13.17 -9.95 6.42
CA VAL A 206 -12.66 -11.33 6.56
C VAL A 206 -13.65 -12.18 7.31
N ASN A 207 -13.69 -13.47 6.98
CA ASN A 207 -14.62 -14.41 7.58
C ASN A 207 -14.22 -14.70 9.03
N MET A 208 -15.08 -14.36 9.99
CA MET A 208 -14.78 -14.53 11.41
C MET A 208 -16.03 -14.77 12.25
N PHE A 209 -15.80 -15.33 13.43
CA PHE A 209 -16.74 -15.28 14.55
C PHE A 209 -16.35 -14.11 15.45
N TYR A 210 -17.33 -13.28 15.80
CA TYR A 210 -17.17 -12.10 16.64
C TYR A 210 -18.21 -12.09 17.75
N VAL A 211 -17.80 -11.70 18.96
CA VAL A 211 -18.68 -11.54 20.11
C VAL A 211 -18.37 -10.19 20.76
N SER A 212 -19.43 -9.47 21.15
CA SER A 212 -19.36 -8.29 22.00
C SER A 212 -20.33 -8.45 23.16
N GLN A 213 -19.87 -8.15 24.38
CA GLN A 213 -20.66 -8.32 25.58
C GLN A 213 -20.40 -7.19 26.57
N ASN A 214 -21.46 -6.53 27.03
CA ASN A 214 -21.38 -5.66 28.21
C ASN A 214 -21.23 -6.53 29.47
N ILE A 215 -20.15 -6.34 30.21
CA ILE A 215 -19.87 -7.03 31.48
C ILE A 215 -20.53 -6.27 32.64
N THR A 216 -20.54 -4.94 32.55
CA THR A 216 -21.26 -4.02 33.45
C THR A 216 -21.82 -2.85 32.62
N ASP A 217 -22.44 -1.86 33.26
CA ASP A 217 -22.89 -0.63 32.61
C ASP A 217 -21.75 0.23 32.04
N SER A 218 -20.51 -0.01 32.47
CA SER A 218 -19.32 0.78 32.10
C SER A 218 -18.15 -0.04 31.58
N LEU A 219 -18.28 -1.37 31.51
CA LEU A 219 -17.24 -2.28 31.03
C LEU A 219 -17.84 -3.22 29.98
N SER A 220 -17.23 -3.28 28.80
CA SER A 220 -17.54 -4.26 27.77
C SER A 220 -16.30 -5.02 27.32
N ALA A 221 -16.52 -6.19 26.73
CA ALA A 221 -15.48 -7.03 26.16
C ALA A 221 -15.87 -7.53 24.78
N ASP A 222 -14.90 -7.47 23.88
CA ASP A 222 -15.03 -7.96 22.52
C ASP A 222 -14.01 -9.08 22.28
N ALA A 223 -14.39 -10.06 21.46
CA ALA A 223 -13.49 -11.12 21.05
C ALA A 223 -13.78 -11.56 19.61
N PHE A 224 -12.74 -11.94 18.88
CA PHE A 224 -12.88 -12.53 17.56
C PHE A 224 -11.99 -13.74 17.36
N TYR A 225 -12.43 -14.61 16.45
CA TYR A 225 -11.61 -15.67 15.87
C TYR A 225 -11.82 -15.66 14.34
N GLN A 226 -10.74 -15.43 13.58
CA GLN A 226 -10.82 -15.45 12.11
C GLN A 226 -10.77 -16.89 11.60
N LEU A 227 -11.61 -17.17 10.61
CA LEU A 227 -11.77 -18.48 9.99
C LEU A 227 -11.03 -18.59 8.66
N GLU A 228 -10.60 -17.46 8.11
CA GLU A 228 -9.91 -17.32 6.83
C GLU A 228 -8.87 -16.20 6.97
N TRP A 229 -7.72 -16.38 6.33
CA TRP A 229 -6.73 -15.33 6.17
C TRP A 229 -6.86 -14.69 4.78
N ASP A 230 -6.67 -13.38 4.72
CA ASP A 230 -6.58 -12.66 3.45
C ASP A 230 -5.50 -11.59 3.52
N GLN A 231 -4.96 -11.26 2.35
CA GLN A 231 -3.86 -10.30 2.20
C GLN A 231 -4.36 -8.91 1.85
N THR A 232 -3.53 -7.91 2.12
CA THR A 232 -3.72 -6.54 1.63
C THR A 232 -3.61 -6.54 0.11
N VAL A 233 -4.59 -5.97 -0.56
CA VAL A 233 -4.57 -5.78 -2.01
C VAL A 233 -3.74 -4.55 -2.33
N VAL A 234 -2.61 -4.77 -2.99
CA VAL A 234 -1.70 -3.72 -3.49
C VAL A 234 -2.09 -3.27 -4.89
N ASP A 235 -1.60 -2.10 -5.30
CA ASP A 235 -1.83 -1.62 -6.66
C ASP A 235 -1.26 -2.53 -7.73
N ASN A 236 -2.07 -2.70 -8.77
CA ASN A 236 -1.69 -3.37 -10.00
C ASN A 236 -0.47 -2.69 -10.63
N CYS A 237 0.49 -3.49 -11.11
CA CYS A 237 1.74 -2.97 -11.69
C CYS A 237 1.47 -2.03 -12.87
N GLY A 238 2.19 -0.91 -12.88
CA GLY A 238 2.07 0.12 -13.91
C GLY A 238 0.89 1.08 -13.77
N THR A 239 0.01 0.92 -12.77
CA THR A 239 -1.02 1.94 -12.45
C THR A 239 -0.38 3.16 -11.77
N PHE A 240 -1.06 4.33 -11.80
CA PHE A 240 -0.42 5.63 -11.54
C PHE A 240 0.29 5.78 -10.19
N PHE A 241 -0.23 5.12 -9.15
CA PHE A 241 0.33 5.15 -7.80
C PHE A 241 1.07 3.85 -7.43
N SER A 242 1.18 2.89 -8.34
CA SER A 242 1.95 1.68 -8.09
C SER A 242 3.40 2.06 -7.79
N GLN A 243 3.87 1.71 -6.59
CA GLN A 243 5.24 1.98 -6.15
C GLN A 243 6.20 0.84 -6.47
N PHE A 244 5.69 -0.37 -6.73
CA PHE A 244 6.51 -1.54 -7.00
C PHE A 244 5.86 -2.37 -8.09
N ASP A 245 6.66 -2.75 -9.09
CA ASP A 245 6.17 -3.48 -10.25
C ASP A 245 6.12 -4.99 -10.02
N VAL A 246 6.65 -5.48 -8.90
CA VAL A 246 6.98 -6.89 -8.68
C VAL A 246 6.14 -7.57 -7.60
N ILE A 247 5.37 -6.81 -6.81
CA ILE A 247 4.65 -7.30 -5.62
C ILE A 247 3.26 -7.85 -5.99
N ALA A 248 2.49 -7.11 -6.79
CA ALA A 248 1.12 -7.50 -7.12
C ALA A 248 1.06 -8.86 -7.84
N ASP A 249 0.07 -9.69 -7.50
CA ASP A 249 -0.16 -10.99 -8.13
C ASP A 249 -0.25 -10.86 -9.66
N GLY A 250 0.30 -11.83 -10.39
CA GLY A 250 0.33 -11.80 -11.86
C GLY A 250 1.40 -10.87 -12.46
N CYS A 251 2.07 -9.99 -11.69
CA CYS A 251 3.23 -9.20 -12.18
C CYS A 251 4.53 -10.03 -12.14
N SER A 252 4.53 -11.17 -12.84
CA SER A 252 5.53 -12.24 -12.67
C SER A 252 6.83 -12.05 -13.45
N ASN A 253 6.86 -11.11 -14.40
CA ASN A 253 8.00 -10.86 -15.30
C ASN A 253 8.59 -9.44 -15.13
N ASN A 254 8.24 -8.74 -14.06
CA ASN A 254 8.58 -7.33 -13.87
C ASN A 254 9.87 -7.14 -13.07
N LEU A 255 10.41 -8.19 -12.43
CA LEU A 255 11.72 -8.13 -11.79
C LEU A 255 12.84 -8.30 -12.83
N ALA A 256 13.09 -7.23 -13.57
CA ALA A 256 14.19 -7.13 -14.52
C ALA A 256 15.41 -6.42 -13.90
N VAL A 257 16.58 -7.07 -13.95
CA VAL A 257 17.84 -6.57 -13.38
C VAL A 257 18.94 -6.50 -14.44
N LEU A 258 20.07 -5.86 -14.13
CA LEU A 258 21.25 -5.78 -15.01
C LEU A 258 20.92 -5.09 -16.35
N SER A 259 21.63 -5.44 -17.42
CA SER A 259 21.52 -4.77 -18.73
C SER A 259 20.90 -5.68 -19.80
N PRO A 260 20.04 -5.14 -20.70
CA PRO A 260 19.53 -5.88 -21.85
C PRO A 260 20.64 -6.30 -22.84
N ALA A 261 21.85 -5.74 -22.75
CA ALA A 261 23.01 -6.17 -23.53
C ALA A 261 23.43 -7.63 -23.25
N LEU A 262 22.91 -8.24 -22.19
CA LEU A 262 23.16 -9.64 -21.82
C LEU A 262 22.19 -10.63 -22.49
N ALA A 263 21.19 -10.15 -23.23
CA ALA A 263 20.21 -10.98 -23.95
C ALA A 263 20.85 -12.03 -24.89
N PRO A 264 21.92 -11.75 -25.66
CA PRO A 264 22.52 -12.73 -26.57
C PRO A 264 23.06 -13.99 -25.88
N PHE A 265 23.34 -13.93 -24.59
CA PHE A 265 23.85 -15.08 -23.83
C PHE A 265 22.72 -15.90 -23.19
N GLY A 266 21.50 -15.35 -23.04
CA GLY A 266 20.37 -16.01 -22.39
C GLY A 266 20.13 -17.46 -22.85
N PRO A 267 19.99 -17.74 -24.16
CA PRO A 267 19.75 -19.11 -24.66
C PRO A 267 20.82 -20.13 -24.26
N ALA A 268 22.08 -19.71 -24.13
CA ALA A 268 23.17 -20.62 -23.74
C ALA A 268 23.22 -20.86 -22.23
N PHE A 269 22.53 -20.03 -21.43
CA PHE A 269 22.53 -20.10 -19.97
C PHE A 269 21.16 -20.39 -19.36
N GLY A 270 20.08 -20.39 -20.16
CA GLY A 270 18.74 -20.75 -19.73
C GLY A 270 17.98 -19.61 -19.04
N TYR A 271 18.55 -18.41 -18.91
CA TYR A 271 17.85 -17.26 -18.36
C TYR A 271 17.10 -16.46 -19.42
N GLN A 272 16.04 -15.78 -18.97
CA GLN A 272 15.21 -14.92 -19.81
C GLN A 272 15.63 -13.45 -19.70
N THR A 273 15.37 -12.68 -20.76
CA THR A 273 15.63 -11.25 -20.79
C THR A 273 14.50 -10.49 -21.46
N THR A 274 14.25 -9.27 -21.00
CA THR A 274 13.40 -8.29 -21.68
C THR A 274 14.25 -7.11 -22.14
N ARG A 275 13.59 -6.08 -22.70
CA ARG A 275 14.25 -4.80 -22.99
C ARG A 275 14.75 -4.07 -21.73
N GLU A 276 14.27 -4.48 -20.55
CA GLU A 276 14.61 -3.89 -19.26
C GLU A 276 15.75 -4.61 -18.55
N GLY A 277 16.11 -5.83 -18.97
CA GLY A 277 17.22 -6.58 -18.38
C GLY A 277 17.02 -8.09 -18.34
N VAL A 278 17.75 -8.74 -17.44
CA VAL A 278 17.65 -10.17 -17.11
C VAL A 278 16.52 -10.36 -16.12
N ILE A 279 15.61 -11.30 -16.40
CA ILE A 279 14.49 -11.60 -15.51
C ILE A 279 14.96 -12.48 -14.36
N VAL A 280 14.67 -12.05 -13.14
CA VAL A 280 14.65 -12.93 -11.96
C VAL A 280 13.22 -13.47 -11.85
N PRO A 281 12.97 -14.77 -12.11
CA PRO A 281 11.62 -15.31 -12.15
C PRO A 281 10.92 -15.25 -10.78
N ARG A 282 9.61 -14.97 -10.77
CA ARG A 282 8.76 -15.12 -9.59
C ARG A 282 8.37 -16.59 -9.41
N SER A 283 8.62 -17.14 -8.22
CA SER A 283 8.07 -18.42 -7.77
C SER A 283 6.75 -18.21 -7.02
N GLY A 284 6.02 -19.29 -6.71
CA GLY A 284 4.78 -19.21 -5.95
C GLY A 284 4.99 -18.56 -4.58
N ASP A 285 4.05 -17.71 -4.19
CA ASP A 285 4.05 -17.03 -2.90
C ASP A 285 3.78 -18.01 -1.75
N LYS A 286 4.19 -17.62 -0.54
CA LYS A 286 3.94 -18.36 0.71
C LYS A 286 2.88 -17.62 1.51
N ASP A 287 1.63 -17.95 1.22
CA ASP A 287 0.47 -17.46 1.97
C ASP A 287 0.53 -17.92 3.43
N ALA A 288 -0.04 -17.10 4.32
CA ALA A 288 -0.26 -17.50 5.71
C ALA A 288 -1.43 -18.49 5.81
N ARG A 289 -1.43 -19.33 6.85
CA ARG A 289 -2.55 -20.22 7.15
C ARG A 289 -3.82 -19.45 7.52
N ASP A 290 -4.98 -20.06 7.29
CA ASP A 290 -6.27 -19.46 7.68
C ASP A 290 -6.46 -19.34 9.19
N GLY A 291 -5.96 -20.33 9.95
CA GLY A 291 -6.24 -20.47 11.38
C GLY A 291 -5.21 -19.82 12.31
N GLY A 292 -5.59 -19.65 13.59
CA GLY A 292 -4.68 -19.14 14.61
C GLY A 292 -4.69 -17.62 14.76
N GLN A 293 -5.64 -16.93 14.12
CA GLN A 293 -5.83 -15.49 14.24
C GLN A 293 -7.01 -15.17 15.15
N TYR A 294 -6.76 -14.45 16.24
CA TYR A 294 -7.76 -14.15 17.26
C TYR A 294 -7.38 -12.91 18.04
N GLY A 295 -8.35 -12.27 18.68
CA GLY A 295 -8.11 -11.09 19.50
C GLY A 295 -9.17 -10.91 20.56
N MET A 296 -8.81 -10.11 21.57
CA MET A 296 -9.70 -9.67 22.64
C MET A 296 -9.49 -8.18 22.89
N ALA A 297 -10.58 -7.47 23.17
CA ALA A 297 -10.56 -6.08 23.59
C ALA A 297 -11.42 -5.89 24.84
N LEU A 298 -11.01 -4.96 25.70
CA LEU A 298 -11.77 -4.48 26.85
C LEU A 298 -11.96 -2.98 26.72
N HIS A 299 -13.18 -2.52 26.89
CA HIS A 299 -13.53 -1.10 26.86
C HIS A 299 -14.13 -0.71 28.20
N TRP A 300 -13.55 0.30 28.83
CA TRP A 300 -13.96 0.77 30.15
C TRP A 300 -14.24 2.28 30.12
N MET A 301 -15.48 2.65 30.39
CA MET A 301 -15.89 4.04 30.60
C MET A 301 -15.68 4.45 32.06
N SER A 302 -14.87 5.48 32.29
CA SER A 302 -14.60 6.04 33.62
C SER A 302 -15.42 7.30 33.85
N ASP A 303 -16.51 7.19 34.63
CA ASP A 303 -17.37 8.33 34.98
C ASP A 303 -16.59 9.46 35.70
N ALA A 304 -15.55 9.11 36.46
CA ALA A 304 -14.76 10.08 37.23
C ALA A 304 -13.87 10.96 36.33
N LEU A 305 -13.52 10.47 35.14
CA LEU A 305 -12.64 11.14 34.19
C LEU A 305 -13.37 11.55 32.90
N ASP A 306 -14.63 11.14 32.73
CA ASP A 306 -15.36 11.28 31.45
C ASP A 306 -14.50 10.80 30.27
N THR A 307 -13.94 9.59 30.43
CA THR A 307 -12.92 9.04 29.54
C THR A 307 -13.18 7.55 29.32
N GLU A 308 -13.19 7.14 28.05
CA GLU A 308 -13.15 5.73 27.66
C GLU A 308 -11.70 5.27 27.58
N PHE A 309 -11.41 4.08 28.13
CA PHE A 309 -10.14 3.39 27.99
C PHE A 309 -10.34 2.07 27.25
N GLY A 310 -9.47 1.78 26.28
CA GLY A 310 -9.41 0.51 25.58
C GLY A 310 -8.15 -0.28 25.94
N ALA A 311 -8.26 -1.60 26.07
CA ALA A 311 -7.12 -2.50 26.16
C ALA A 311 -7.28 -3.66 25.17
N TYR A 312 -6.24 -3.96 24.42
CA TYR A 312 -6.32 -4.83 23.25
C TYR A 312 -5.20 -5.87 23.24
N TYR A 313 -5.53 -7.07 22.80
CA TYR A 313 -4.58 -8.10 22.45
C TYR A 313 -5.03 -8.85 21.20
N MET A 314 -4.11 -9.15 20.28
CA MET A 314 -4.39 -10.04 19.16
C MET A 314 -3.15 -10.82 18.71
N ASN A 315 -3.38 -12.04 18.22
CA ASN A 315 -2.46 -12.78 17.37
C ASN A 315 -2.99 -12.76 15.95
N TYR A 316 -2.19 -12.33 14.98
CA TYR A 316 -2.60 -12.26 13.58
C TYR A 316 -1.45 -12.65 12.64
N HIS A 317 -1.73 -12.84 11.36
CA HIS A 317 -0.71 -13.11 10.34
C HIS A 317 -0.52 -11.89 9.44
N SER A 318 0.69 -11.64 8.95
CA SER A 318 0.97 -10.48 8.12
C SER A 318 -0.02 -10.42 6.96
N ARG A 319 -0.66 -9.27 6.77
CA ARG A 319 -1.48 -8.98 5.58
C ARG A 319 -0.64 -8.34 4.48
N LEU A 320 0.55 -7.85 4.86
CA LEU A 320 1.47 -7.17 3.97
C LEU A 320 2.50 -8.18 3.42
N PRO A 321 2.76 -8.14 2.10
CA PRO A 321 3.72 -9.04 1.47
C PRO A 321 5.16 -8.68 1.83
N ILE A 322 5.99 -9.70 2.04
CA ILE A 322 7.44 -9.57 2.20
C ILE A 322 8.15 -10.28 1.06
N LEU A 323 9.07 -9.59 0.39
CA LEU A 323 9.88 -10.13 -0.69
C LEU A 323 11.04 -10.95 -0.12
N SER A 324 11.10 -12.21 -0.51
CA SER A 324 12.19 -13.15 -0.22
C SER A 324 12.76 -13.75 -1.49
N VAL A 325 13.97 -14.32 -1.41
CA VAL A 325 14.74 -14.77 -2.58
C VAL A 325 15.20 -16.22 -2.39
N ASN A 326 15.00 -17.07 -3.40
CA ASN A 326 15.70 -18.34 -3.53
C ASN A 326 16.93 -18.13 -4.40
N ALA A 327 18.11 -18.43 -3.85
CA ALA A 327 19.35 -18.37 -4.61
C ALA A 327 19.41 -19.52 -5.64
N ALA A 328 20.06 -19.26 -6.77
CA ALA A 328 20.29 -20.27 -7.80
C ALA A 328 20.99 -21.54 -7.25
N ASP A 329 20.81 -22.67 -7.92
CA ASP A 329 21.46 -23.91 -7.51
C ASP A 329 23.00 -23.84 -7.59
N ARG A 330 23.68 -24.73 -6.88
CA ARG A 330 25.15 -24.74 -6.85
C ARG A 330 25.78 -24.97 -8.23
N ALA A 331 25.12 -25.69 -9.13
CA ALA A 331 25.60 -25.91 -10.48
C ALA A 331 25.66 -24.59 -11.29
N THR A 332 24.65 -23.74 -11.11
CA THR A 332 24.58 -22.40 -11.72
C THR A 332 25.75 -21.53 -11.25
N TYR A 333 26.05 -21.53 -9.96
CA TYR A 333 27.20 -20.78 -9.42
C TYR A 333 28.55 -21.31 -9.94
N VAL A 334 28.74 -22.62 -10.01
CA VAL A 334 29.95 -23.23 -10.59
C VAL A 334 30.10 -22.83 -12.05
N ARG A 335 29.00 -22.82 -12.81
CA ARG A 335 29.01 -22.39 -14.21
C ARG A 335 29.34 -20.90 -14.36
N SER A 336 28.81 -20.05 -13.49
CA SER A 336 29.19 -18.62 -13.44
C SER A 336 30.67 -18.43 -13.10
N ALA A 337 31.21 -19.22 -12.17
CA ALA A 337 32.65 -19.21 -11.86
C ALA A 337 33.51 -19.61 -13.07
N GLN A 338 33.07 -20.59 -13.87
CA GLN A 338 33.74 -20.97 -15.13
C GLN A 338 33.73 -19.84 -16.16
N VAL A 339 32.63 -19.08 -16.26
CA VAL A 339 32.55 -17.88 -17.12
C VAL A 339 33.57 -16.85 -16.68
N LEU A 340 33.62 -16.52 -15.39
CA LEU A 340 34.58 -15.56 -14.84
C LEU A 340 36.04 -15.99 -15.08
N ALA A 341 36.34 -17.28 -14.93
CA ALA A 341 37.65 -17.86 -15.21
C ALA A 341 38.02 -17.91 -16.70
N GLY A 342 37.08 -17.56 -17.61
CA GLY A 342 37.30 -17.65 -19.05
C GLY A 342 37.30 -19.07 -19.61
N ALA A 343 36.80 -20.04 -18.84
CA ALA A 343 36.67 -21.45 -19.25
C ALA A 343 35.47 -21.69 -20.19
N VAL A 344 34.70 -20.64 -20.50
CA VAL A 344 33.53 -20.66 -21.36
C VAL A 344 33.83 -19.80 -22.61
N PRO A 345 34.35 -20.39 -23.71
CA PRO A 345 34.94 -19.64 -24.82
C PRO A 345 33.96 -18.71 -25.54
N GLN A 346 32.66 -19.01 -25.52
CA GLN A 346 31.62 -18.20 -26.15
C GLN A 346 31.35 -16.86 -25.43
N VAL A 347 31.94 -16.62 -24.25
CA VAL A 347 31.78 -15.38 -23.49
C VAL A 347 33.04 -14.51 -23.61
N PRO A 348 32.99 -13.38 -24.33
CA PRO A 348 34.11 -12.44 -24.45
C PRO A 348 34.53 -11.90 -23.07
N ALA A 349 35.81 -11.59 -22.91
CA ALA A 349 36.37 -11.12 -21.63
C ALA A 349 35.59 -9.96 -21.01
N ALA A 350 35.19 -8.98 -21.83
CA ALA A 350 34.42 -7.80 -21.38
C ALA A 350 33.00 -8.13 -20.88
N ALA A 351 32.43 -9.27 -21.27
CA ALA A 351 31.07 -9.68 -20.89
C ALA A 351 31.05 -10.69 -19.73
N ARG A 352 32.19 -11.28 -19.34
CA ARG A 352 32.25 -12.39 -18.37
C ARG A 352 31.58 -12.07 -17.05
N GLN A 353 31.85 -10.89 -16.49
CA GLN A 353 31.24 -10.48 -15.21
C GLN A 353 29.73 -10.35 -15.33
N GLY A 354 29.24 -9.60 -16.33
CA GLY A 354 27.81 -9.42 -16.54
C GLY A 354 27.08 -10.76 -16.78
N VAL A 355 27.64 -11.64 -17.62
CA VAL A 355 27.06 -12.96 -17.90
C VAL A 355 27.06 -13.86 -16.66
N ALA A 356 28.13 -13.85 -15.86
CA ALA A 356 28.19 -14.63 -14.63
C ALA A 356 27.13 -14.19 -13.60
N ILE A 357 26.92 -12.88 -13.45
CA ILE A 357 25.88 -12.32 -12.57
C ILE A 357 24.49 -12.61 -13.15
N ALA A 358 24.29 -12.46 -14.47
CA ALA A 358 23.03 -12.77 -15.14
C ALA A 358 22.62 -14.24 -15.00
N ASN A 359 23.58 -15.15 -15.11
CA ASN A 359 23.34 -16.58 -14.91
C ASN A 359 22.91 -16.89 -13.46
N VAL A 360 23.49 -16.20 -12.46
CA VAL A 360 23.01 -16.31 -11.07
C VAL A 360 21.62 -15.70 -10.92
N ALA A 361 21.41 -14.47 -11.40
CA ALA A 361 20.14 -13.76 -11.27
C ALA A 361 18.97 -14.52 -11.93
N GLY A 362 19.14 -14.99 -13.17
CA GLY A 362 18.11 -15.73 -13.89
C GLY A 362 17.97 -17.20 -13.47
N GLY A 363 18.93 -17.73 -12.70
CA GLY A 363 18.80 -19.04 -12.04
C GLY A 363 18.21 -18.97 -10.63
N SER A 364 18.14 -17.77 -10.04
CA SER A 364 17.46 -17.49 -8.76
C SER A 364 15.97 -17.28 -8.98
N SER A 365 15.19 -17.22 -7.91
CA SER A 365 13.79 -16.78 -7.96
C SER A 365 13.44 -15.89 -6.76
N TYR A 366 12.34 -15.16 -6.85
CA TYR A 366 11.78 -14.42 -5.71
C TYR A 366 10.33 -14.84 -5.44
N PHE A 367 9.84 -14.63 -4.23
CA PHE A 367 8.46 -14.92 -3.84
C PHE A 367 8.03 -13.94 -2.75
N MET A 368 6.72 -13.69 -2.64
CA MET A 368 6.16 -13.00 -1.50
C MET A 368 5.87 -14.00 -0.38
N GLU A 369 6.16 -13.65 0.87
CA GLU A 369 5.73 -14.42 2.04
C GLU A 369 5.00 -13.54 3.05
N TYR A 370 4.11 -14.16 3.82
CA TYR A 370 3.26 -13.49 4.81
C TYR A 370 3.53 -14.11 6.19
N PRO A 371 4.44 -13.53 6.98
CA PRO A 371 4.83 -14.14 8.26
C PRO A 371 3.68 -14.28 9.25
N GLU A 372 3.57 -15.48 9.84
CA GLU A 372 2.53 -15.82 10.80
C GLU A 372 2.83 -15.32 12.23
N ASP A 373 1.86 -15.47 13.12
CA ASP A 373 1.95 -15.30 14.57
C ASP A 373 2.57 -13.96 15.03
N ILE A 374 2.06 -12.84 14.52
CA ILE A 374 2.37 -11.49 14.99
C ILE A 374 1.47 -11.17 16.18
N HIS A 375 2.10 -10.85 17.31
CA HIS A 375 1.41 -10.46 18.52
C HIS A 375 1.30 -8.93 18.59
N LEU A 376 0.15 -8.41 19.00
CA LEU A 376 -0.08 -6.99 19.23
C LEU A 376 -0.74 -6.80 20.60
N TYR A 377 -0.18 -5.89 21.38
CA TYR A 377 -0.74 -5.38 22.62
C TYR A 377 -1.04 -3.89 22.43
N GLY A 378 -2.22 -3.45 22.83
CA GLY A 378 -2.65 -2.07 22.63
C GLY A 378 -3.33 -1.49 23.85
N LEU A 379 -3.18 -0.18 24.04
CA LEU A 379 -4.01 0.61 24.96
C LEU A 379 -4.49 1.85 24.24
N SER A 380 -5.72 2.27 24.48
CA SER A 380 -6.25 3.52 23.96
C SER A 380 -7.00 4.32 25.03
N PHE A 381 -7.20 5.60 24.76
CA PHE A 381 -8.15 6.43 25.49
C PHE A 381 -8.86 7.40 24.54
N SER A 382 -10.06 7.81 24.92
CA SER A 382 -10.87 8.82 24.24
C SER A 382 -11.58 9.69 25.28
N THR A 383 -11.40 11.01 25.19
CA THR A 383 -11.99 11.97 26.14
C THR A 383 -12.33 13.30 25.47
N THR A 384 -13.13 14.12 26.15
CA THR A 384 -13.41 15.50 25.74
C THR A 384 -12.79 16.48 26.74
N LEU A 385 -11.90 17.34 26.26
CA LEU A 385 -11.28 18.37 27.08
C LEU A 385 -12.30 19.47 27.46
N PRO A 386 -12.09 20.22 28.56
CA PRO A 386 -12.96 21.33 28.96
C PRO A 386 -13.14 22.43 27.89
N THR A 387 -12.24 22.49 26.92
CA THR A 387 -12.32 23.40 25.76
C THR A 387 -13.32 22.93 24.69
N GLY A 388 -13.92 21.75 24.83
CA GLY A 388 -14.73 21.08 23.81
C GLY A 388 -13.92 20.36 22.73
N THR A 389 -12.61 20.24 22.91
CA THR A 389 -11.73 19.47 22.00
C THR A 389 -11.83 17.99 22.35
N ALA A 390 -12.20 17.16 21.38
CA ALA A 390 -12.08 15.71 21.51
C ALA A 390 -10.61 15.32 21.38
N TRP A 391 -10.12 14.53 22.32
CA TRP A 391 -8.74 14.06 22.38
C TRP A 391 -8.74 12.54 22.52
N GLN A 392 -8.10 11.89 21.55
CA GLN A 392 -7.91 10.45 21.55
C GLN A 392 -6.43 10.10 21.41
N GLY A 393 -6.05 8.95 21.92
CA GLY A 393 -4.70 8.43 21.74
C GLY A 393 -4.60 6.94 21.93
N GLU A 394 -3.61 6.35 21.28
CA GLU A 394 -3.32 4.93 21.37
C GLU A 394 -1.82 4.63 21.37
N ILE A 395 -1.47 3.53 22.02
CA ILE A 395 -0.18 2.86 21.94
C ILE A 395 -0.41 1.44 21.43
N SER A 396 0.40 1.00 20.49
CA SER A 396 0.49 -0.41 20.10
C SER A 396 1.93 -0.90 20.21
N TYR A 397 2.09 -2.14 20.68
CA TYR A 397 3.37 -2.82 20.82
C TYR A 397 3.31 -4.19 20.16
N ARG A 398 4.23 -4.44 19.24
CA ARG A 398 4.42 -5.72 18.57
C ARG A 398 5.83 -6.23 18.90
N PRO A 399 5.99 -7.26 19.74
CA PRO A 399 7.31 -7.77 20.09
C PRO A 399 8.03 -8.51 18.95
N ASN A 400 7.32 -8.86 17.88
CA ASN A 400 7.83 -9.76 16.86
C ASN A 400 7.34 -9.43 15.43
N ALA A 401 7.17 -8.13 15.13
CA ALA A 401 6.73 -7.68 13.82
C ALA A 401 7.79 -7.94 12.75
N PRO A 402 7.43 -8.46 11.56
CA PRO A 402 8.40 -8.67 10.50
C PRO A 402 8.75 -7.36 9.81
N VAL A 403 10.05 -7.08 9.64
CA VAL A 403 10.57 -5.87 8.98
C VAL A 403 11.37 -6.28 7.74
N GLN A 404 10.96 -5.77 6.58
CA GLN A 404 11.55 -6.10 5.28
C GLN A 404 13.01 -5.63 5.21
N ILE A 405 13.94 -6.56 5.01
CA ILE A 405 15.34 -6.28 4.63
C ILE A 405 15.31 -5.61 3.25
N ASN A 406 16.18 -4.63 3.05
CA ASN A 406 16.29 -3.91 1.78
C ASN A 406 16.37 -4.89 0.60
N THR A 407 15.45 -4.74 -0.35
CA THR A 407 15.29 -5.69 -1.45
C THR A 407 16.48 -5.67 -2.41
N THR A 408 17.12 -4.51 -2.59
CA THR A 408 18.37 -4.41 -3.37
C THR A 408 19.49 -5.22 -2.73
N ASP A 409 19.66 -5.14 -1.40
CA ASP A 409 20.62 -5.95 -0.67
C ASP A 409 20.31 -7.45 -0.74
N LEU A 410 19.04 -7.85 -0.64
CA LEU A 410 18.65 -9.27 -0.80
C LEU A 410 19.01 -9.81 -2.19
N LEU A 411 18.69 -9.07 -3.25
CA LEU A 411 18.97 -9.48 -4.62
C LEU A 411 20.48 -9.58 -4.89
N TYR A 412 21.27 -8.59 -4.45
CA TYR A 412 22.73 -8.67 -4.53
C TYR A 412 23.33 -9.69 -3.56
N GLY A 413 22.62 -10.04 -2.48
CA GLY A 413 22.98 -11.09 -1.54
C GLY A 413 23.17 -12.43 -2.25
N GLY A 414 22.26 -12.78 -3.17
CA GLY A 414 22.42 -13.96 -4.03
C GLY A 414 23.74 -13.94 -4.82
N VAL A 415 24.14 -12.79 -5.37
CA VAL A 415 25.37 -12.67 -6.17
C VAL A 415 26.64 -12.94 -5.33
N ARG A 416 26.63 -12.65 -4.03
CA ARG A 416 27.77 -12.89 -3.13
C ARG A 416 28.21 -14.34 -3.11
N GLY A 417 27.32 -15.30 -3.39
CA GLY A 417 27.63 -16.72 -3.44
C GLY A 417 28.78 -17.09 -4.39
N LEU A 418 29.08 -16.24 -5.39
CA LEU A 418 30.24 -16.42 -6.28
C LEU A 418 31.58 -16.39 -5.53
N ALA A 419 31.70 -15.57 -4.48
CA ALA A 419 32.89 -15.52 -3.63
C ALA A 419 33.10 -16.84 -2.86
N GLY A 420 32.03 -17.58 -2.57
CA GLY A 420 32.06 -18.87 -1.89
C GLY A 420 32.49 -20.06 -2.78
N ILE A 421 32.51 -19.88 -4.10
CA ILE A 421 32.90 -20.95 -5.05
C ILE A 421 34.42 -20.99 -5.27
N ASN A 422 35.06 -19.83 -5.36
CA ASN A 422 36.49 -19.73 -5.63
C ASN A 422 37.08 -18.46 -4.99
N PRO A 423 38.19 -18.56 -4.22
CA PRO A 423 38.84 -17.39 -3.61
C PRO A 423 39.25 -16.28 -4.59
N ALA A 424 39.46 -16.60 -5.88
CA ALA A 424 39.73 -15.61 -6.93
C ALA A 424 38.58 -14.59 -7.12
N PHE A 425 37.37 -14.90 -6.63
CA PHE A 425 36.18 -14.07 -6.73
C PHE A 425 35.79 -13.44 -5.39
N ALA A 426 36.73 -13.35 -4.42
CA ALA A 426 36.48 -12.77 -3.11
C ALA A 426 35.88 -11.35 -3.17
N ALA A 427 36.17 -10.56 -4.21
CA ALA A 427 35.59 -9.22 -4.38
C ALA A 427 34.05 -9.19 -4.42
N PHE A 428 33.39 -10.28 -4.83
CA PHE A 428 31.94 -10.39 -4.84
C PHE A 428 31.32 -10.41 -3.43
N SER A 429 32.11 -10.67 -2.37
CA SER A 429 31.61 -10.62 -0.99
C SER A 429 31.11 -9.23 -0.59
N ASN A 430 31.59 -8.18 -1.26
CA ASN A 430 31.29 -6.77 -0.97
C ASN A 430 30.06 -6.24 -1.71
N PHE A 431 29.34 -7.08 -2.47
CA PHE A 431 28.20 -6.64 -3.30
C PHE A 431 26.91 -6.41 -2.50
N SER A 432 26.82 -6.94 -1.29
CA SER A 432 25.68 -6.75 -0.39
C SER A 432 26.10 -7.02 1.05
N LEU A 433 25.33 -6.48 2.00
CA LEU A 433 25.45 -6.77 3.42
C LEU A 433 24.59 -7.99 3.83
N ALA A 434 23.59 -8.34 3.02
CA ALA A 434 22.65 -9.43 3.29
C ALA A 434 23.16 -10.82 2.82
N GLY A 435 22.53 -11.88 3.32
CA GLY A 435 22.71 -13.26 2.85
C GLY A 435 23.78 -14.09 3.57
N GLY A 436 24.37 -13.59 4.66
CA GLY A 436 25.26 -14.38 5.52
C GLY A 436 26.57 -14.79 4.87
N ASP A 437 27.05 -16.02 5.15
CA ASP A 437 28.28 -16.59 4.60
C ASP A 437 28.12 -16.93 3.10
N PRO A 438 28.92 -16.34 2.20
CA PRO A 438 28.91 -16.64 0.77
C PRO A 438 28.95 -18.13 0.40
N ALA A 439 29.63 -18.97 1.19
CA ALA A 439 29.72 -20.41 0.88
C ALA A 439 28.39 -21.17 1.06
N SER A 440 27.48 -20.61 1.86
CA SER A 440 26.16 -21.18 2.19
C SER A 440 25.02 -20.71 1.28
N ILE A 441 25.27 -19.70 0.44
CA ILE A 441 24.25 -19.07 -0.43
C ILE A 441 23.77 -19.98 -1.57
N PRO A 442 24.64 -20.73 -2.29
CA PRO A 442 24.17 -21.51 -3.44
C PRO A 442 23.12 -22.56 -3.06
N GLY A 443 21.91 -22.44 -3.62
CA GLY A 443 20.76 -23.29 -3.38
C GLY A 443 19.99 -23.02 -2.07
N SER A 444 20.30 -21.94 -1.35
CA SER A 444 19.60 -21.56 -0.12
C SER A 444 18.44 -20.59 -0.38
N SER A 445 17.59 -20.43 0.63
CA SER A 445 16.57 -19.37 0.69
C SER A 445 17.13 -18.23 1.55
N LEU A 446 17.15 -17.02 1.02
CA LEU A 446 17.47 -15.80 1.74
C LEU A 446 16.17 -15.23 2.30
N ALA A 447 16.04 -15.22 3.63
CA ALA A 447 14.88 -14.64 4.31
C ALA A 447 14.79 -13.14 4.03
N GLY A 448 13.58 -12.66 3.72
CA GLY A 448 13.31 -11.28 3.34
C GLY A 448 13.10 -10.33 4.51
N TYR A 449 13.03 -10.84 5.73
CA TYR A 449 12.71 -10.04 6.90
C TYR A 449 13.43 -10.53 8.15
N GLU A 450 13.56 -9.62 9.10
CA GLU A 450 13.88 -9.95 10.50
C GLU A 450 12.71 -9.53 11.39
N ARG A 451 12.49 -10.26 12.49
CA ARG A 451 11.48 -9.86 13.47
C ARG A 451 12.04 -8.81 14.42
N LYS A 452 11.31 -7.70 14.55
CA LYS A 452 11.66 -6.57 15.41
C LYS A 452 10.55 -6.26 16.38
N GLU A 453 10.95 -5.64 17.48
CA GLU A 453 10.01 -5.00 18.38
C GLU A 453 9.58 -3.67 17.75
N ILE A 454 8.28 -3.42 17.64
CA ILE A 454 7.75 -2.15 17.13
C ILE A 454 6.78 -1.59 18.16
N THR A 455 7.04 -0.37 18.61
CA THR A 455 6.11 0.44 19.39
C THR A 455 5.62 1.59 18.52
N GLN A 456 4.31 1.82 18.49
CA GLN A 456 3.73 2.97 17.82
C GLN A 456 2.82 3.75 18.77
N LEU A 457 3.01 5.06 18.82
CA LEU A 457 2.19 6.01 19.57
C LEU A 457 1.48 6.93 18.60
N GLN A 458 0.19 7.15 18.82
CA GLN A 458 -0.61 8.07 18.01
C GLN A 458 -1.58 8.85 18.89
N THR A 459 -1.85 10.09 18.52
CA THR A 459 -2.84 10.91 19.20
C THR A 459 -3.52 11.88 18.25
N THR A 460 -4.84 11.93 18.34
CA THR A 460 -5.71 12.76 17.51
C THR A 460 -6.39 13.83 18.37
N PHE A 461 -6.49 15.03 17.82
CA PHE A 461 -7.30 16.11 18.35
C PHE A 461 -8.34 16.53 17.31
N THR A 462 -9.60 16.59 17.71
CA THR A 462 -10.69 17.14 16.88
C THR A 462 -11.31 18.34 17.60
N HIS A 463 -11.41 19.46 16.91
CA HIS A 463 -12.00 20.68 17.45
C HIS A 463 -12.90 21.36 16.43
N PHE A 464 -13.99 21.95 16.92
CA PHE A 464 -14.96 22.68 16.12
C PHE A 464 -14.89 24.17 16.46
N LEU A 465 -14.77 24.99 15.41
CA LEU A 465 -14.80 26.44 15.51
C LEU A 465 -16.00 26.95 14.73
N ASP A 466 -17.00 27.47 15.42
CA ASP A 466 -18.20 28.00 14.77
C ASP A 466 -17.96 29.43 14.22
N GLN A 467 -18.68 29.79 13.16
CA GLN A 467 -18.72 31.14 12.56
C GLN A 467 -17.36 31.69 12.11
N VAL A 468 -16.56 30.87 11.41
CA VAL A 468 -15.23 31.25 10.94
C VAL A 468 -15.23 31.49 9.43
N MET A 469 -14.72 32.65 8.99
CA MET A 469 -14.60 33.02 7.56
C MET A 469 -15.92 32.92 6.78
N GLY A 470 -17.05 33.17 7.44
CA GLY A 470 -18.40 33.06 6.87
C GLY A 470 -18.93 31.63 6.77
N ALA A 471 -18.14 30.62 7.12
CA ALA A 471 -18.62 29.25 7.29
C ALA A 471 -19.42 29.15 8.59
N GLU A 472 -20.41 28.26 8.64
CA GLU A 472 -21.13 27.97 9.87
C GLU A 472 -20.22 27.27 10.88
N ARG A 473 -19.36 26.37 10.38
CA ARG A 473 -18.41 25.61 11.19
C ARG A 473 -17.12 25.34 10.43
N LEU A 474 -16.01 25.35 11.17
CA LEU A 474 -14.72 24.83 10.76
C LEU A 474 -14.39 23.63 11.66
N THR A 475 -14.25 22.46 11.06
CA THR A 475 -13.76 21.24 11.72
C THR A 475 -12.26 21.14 11.51
N LEU A 476 -11.50 21.09 12.61
CA LEU A 476 -10.06 20.86 12.60
C LEU A 476 -9.75 19.50 13.22
N VAL A 477 -9.04 18.66 12.47
CA VAL A 477 -8.54 17.37 12.95
C VAL A 477 -7.04 17.36 12.77
N GLY A 478 -6.29 17.02 13.82
CA GLY A 478 -4.84 16.87 13.77
C GLY A 478 -4.43 15.56 14.43
N GLU A 479 -3.55 14.81 13.81
CA GLU A 479 -2.98 13.59 14.37
C GLU A 479 -1.45 13.65 14.34
N VAL A 480 -0.81 13.24 15.43
CA VAL A 480 0.63 13.03 15.51
C VAL A 480 0.88 11.54 15.73
N GLY A 481 1.85 10.99 15.00
CA GLY A 481 2.27 9.60 15.16
C GLY A 481 3.78 9.47 15.28
N TRP A 482 4.22 8.50 16.08
CA TRP A 482 5.61 8.12 16.27
C TRP A 482 5.74 6.60 16.27
N THR A 483 6.77 6.09 15.60
CA THR A 483 7.09 4.66 15.53
C THR A 483 8.53 4.43 15.97
N HIS A 484 8.71 3.48 16.88
CA HIS A 484 9.99 3.03 17.39
C HIS A 484 10.26 1.57 17.02
N VAL A 485 11.46 1.29 16.52
CA VAL A 485 11.92 -0.06 16.17
C VAL A 485 13.02 -0.50 17.14
N GLY A 486 12.66 -1.39 18.06
CA GLY A 486 13.59 -1.97 19.02
C GLY A 486 14.50 -3.02 18.38
N GLY A 487 15.77 -3.02 18.80
CA GLY A 487 16.76 -3.99 18.33
C GLY A 487 17.12 -3.87 16.84
N LEU A 488 17.00 -2.67 16.29
CA LEU A 488 17.43 -2.37 14.92
C LEU A 488 18.96 -2.44 14.82
N GLU A 489 19.48 -3.24 13.90
CA GLU A 489 20.92 -3.36 13.64
C GLU A 489 21.50 -2.06 13.08
N SER A 490 22.84 -1.97 13.13
CA SER A 490 23.57 -0.95 12.38
C SER A 490 23.30 -1.09 10.88
N SER A 491 23.14 0.03 10.19
CA SER A 491 23.02 0.11 8.73
C SER A 491 24.25 -0.41 7.97
N HIS A 492 25.36 -0.67 8.67
CA HIS A 492 26.56 -1.30 8.11
C HIS A 492 26.53 -2.83 8.16
N ASP A 493 25.59 -3.42 8.91
CA ASP A 493 25.43 -4.86 9.07
C ASP A 493 24.20 -5.36 8.30
N VAL A 494 23.03 -4.75 8.52
CA VAL A 494 21.77 -5.06 7.84
C VAL A 494 20.98 -3.78 7.64
N ARG A 495 20.30 -3.67 6.50
CA ARG A 495 19.49 -2.51 6.15
C ARG A 495 18.06 -2.93 5.82
N TYR A 496 17.12 -2.08 6.16
CA TYR A 496 15.69 -2.35 6.04
C TYR A 496 15.00 -1.27 5.22
N GLY A 497 13.98 -1.67 4.45
CA GLY A 497 13.23 -0.75 3.59
C GLY A 497 14.06 -0.14 2.44
N ARG A 498 13.70 1.07 2.04
CA ARG A 498 14.22 1.85 0.90
C ARG A 498 13.87 1.32 -0.48
N ASP A 499 13.30 2.18 -1.32
CA ASP A 499 12.93 1.85 -2.69
C ASP A 499 14.16 1.44 -3.53
N PRO A 500 14.09 0.37 -4.33
CA PRO A 500 15.20 -0.09 -5.15
C PRO A 500 15.64 0.91 -6.23
N VAL A 501 14.83 1.91 -6.58
CA VAL A 501 15.21 2.96 -7.54
C VAL A 501 16.42 3.78 -7.06
N PHE A 502 16.66 3.82 -5.74
CA PHE A 502 17.83 4.43 -5.12
C PHE A 502 19.04 3.50 -5.03
N GLY A 503 18.91 2.24 -5.47
CA GLY A 503 20.00 1.29 -5.60
C GLY A 503 20.60 0.83 -4.25
N PRO A 504 21.79 0.21 -4.27
CA PRO A 504 22.48 -0.22 -3.07
C PRO A 504 22.98 1.01 -2.27
N GLY A 505 22.95 0.91 -0.94
CA GLY A 505 23.53 1.93 -0.08
C GLY A 505 25.05 1.82 -0.01
N GLU A 506 25.65 2.43 1.00
CA GLU A 506 27.10 2.28 1.25
C GLU A 506 27.49 0.80 1.33
N LEU A 507 28.56 0.42 0.62
CA LEU A 507 29.07 -0.95 0.59
C LEU A 507 30.60 -0.95 0.77
N PRO A 508 31.18 -2.03 1.33
CA PRO A 508 32.62 -2.13 1.53
C PRO A 508 33.41 -1.85 0.27
N ASN A 509 34.56 -1.20 0.42
CA ASN A 509 35.46 -0.80 -0.67
C ASN A 509 34.79 0.08 -1.74
N ASN A 510 33.74 0.83 -1.37
CA ASN A 510 33.00 1.70 -2.30
C ASN A 510 32.38 0.93 -3.48
N THR A 511 32.07 -0.36 -3.28
CA THR A 511 31.55 -1.25 -4.33
C THR A 511 30.21 -0.77 -4.89
N CYS A 512 29.41 -0.04 -4.10
CA CYS A 512 28.15 0.58 -4.55
C CYS A 512 28.35 1.47 -5.78
N ARG A 513 29.44 2.27 -5.85
CA ARG A 513 29.71 3.15 -7.01
C ARG A 513 30.03 2.35 -8.26
N ALA A 514 30.76 1.24 -8.10
CA ALA A 514 31.07 0.35 -9.22
C ALA A 514 29.81 -0.32 -9.76
N ILE A 515 28.91 -0.77 -8.88
CA ILE A 515 27.60 -1.32 -9.27
C ILE A 515 26.80 -0.24 -10.01
N ASN A 516 26.64 0.94 -9.41
CA ASN A 516 25.83 2.02 -9.98
C ASN A 516 26.36 2.53 -11.32
N ALA A 517 27.69 2.60 -11.48
CA ALA A 517 28.33 2.99 -12.75
C ALA A 517 28.00 2.03 -13.90
N ASN A 518 27.75 0.75 -13.62
CA ASN A 518 27.30 -0.21 -14.63
C ASN A 518 25.80 -0.05 -14.98
N THR A 519 25.00 0.54 -14.09
CA THR A 519 23.56 0.77 -14.32
C THR A 519 23.28 2.07 -15.05
N VAL A 520 23.87 3.19 -14.61
CA VAL A 520 23.57 4.55 -15.13
C VAL A 520 24.76 5.20 -15.87
N GLY A 521 25.83 4.44 -16.09
CA GLY A 521 27.07 4.92 -16.69
C GLY A 521 27.97 5.66 -15.68
N ALA A 522 29.29 5.60 -15.91
CA ALA A 522 30.29 6.09 -14.95
C ALA A 522 30.19 7.59 -14.60
N ASN A 523 29.60 8.40 -15.47
CA ASN A 523 29.40 9.85 -15.26
C ASN A 523 27.96 10.20 -14.82
N GLY A 524 27.14 9.20 -14.48
CA GLY A 524 25.76 9.40 -14.05
C GLY A 524 25.68 10.11 -12.69
N LYS A 525 24.73 11.03 -12.54
CA LYS A 525 24.49 11.79 -11.30
C LYS A 525 24.32 10.87 -10.07
N ASN A 526 23.59 9.77 -10.25
CA ASN A 526 23.24 8.86 -9.16
C ASN A 526 24.29 7.78 -8.89
N VAL A 527 25.45 7.80 -9.56
CA VAL A 527 26.54 6.83 -9.31
C VAL A 527 26.99 6.84 -7.85
N SER A 528 27.09 8.03 -7.25
CA SER A 528 27.53 8.20 -5.86
C SER A 528 26.48 8.81 -4.94
N ARG A 529 25.34 9.27 -5.47
CA ARG A 529 24.38 10.08 -4.70
C ARG A 529 23.75 9.29 -3.55
N TYR A 530 23.39 8.03 -3.80
CA TYR A 530 22.66 7.17 -2.86
C TYR A 530 23.54 6.05 -2.26
N CYS A 531 24.86 6.22 -2.41
CA CYS A 531 25.91 5.39 -1.82
C CYS A 531 26.16 5.82 -0.36
N ASP A 532 25.10 5.88 0.43
CA ASP A 532 25.08 6.34 1.82
C ASP A 532 24.24 5.38 2.68
N SER A 533 24.07 5.74 3.95
CA SER A 533 23.28 5.01 4.94
C SER A 533 21.87 5.57 5.13
N ASP A 534 21.43 6.49 4.27
CA ASP A 534 20.18 7.21 4.44
C ASP A 534 19.03 6.58 3.64
N GLY A 535 17.78 6.93 3.97
CA GLY A 535 16.59 6.41 3.31
C GLY A 535 16.17 5.00 3.74
N PHE A 536 16.91 4.38 4.66
CA PHE A 536 16.58 3.09 5.27
C PHE A 536 15.82 3.30 6.58
N THR A 537 15.09 2.27 7.04
CA THR A 537 14.39 2.30 8.32
C THR A 537 15.29 2.78 9.45
N THR A 538 14.79 3.72 10.24
CA THR A 538 15.47 4.29 11.41
C THR A 538 14.85 3.74 12.70
N THR A 539 15.59 3.87 13.80
CA THR A 539 15.10 3.46 15.13
C THR A 539 13.85 4.21 15.53
N ASP A 540 13.80 5.51 15.24
CA ASP A 540 12.66 6.38 15.52
C ASP A 540 12.23 7.07 14.23
N SER A 541 10.92 7.18 14.03
CA SER A 541 10.34 7.97 12.95
C SER A 541 9.04 8.62 13.41
N TRP A 542 8.75 9.84 12.96
CA TRP A 542 7.52 10.53 13.34
C TRP A 542 7.03 11.53 12.29
N GLY A 543 5.75 11.84 12.38
CA GLY A 543 5.11 12.82 11.53
C GLY A 543 3.74 13.23 12.05
N TYR A 544 3.10 14.12 11.31
CA TYR A 544 1.75 14.56 11.62
C TYR A 544 0.89 14.72 10.37
N ARG A 545 -0.43 14.66 10.59
CA ARG A 545 -1.48 14.83 9.60
C ARG A 545 -2.46 15.88 10.13
N MET A 546 -2.97 16.72 9.25
CA MET A 546 -3.99 17.71 9.60
C MET A 546 -5.06 17.78 8.52
N ARG A 547 -6.30 17.98 8.93
CA ARG A 547 -7.43 18.23 8.03
C ARG A 547 -8.26 19.39 8.57
N ALA A 548 -8.62 20.29 7.68
CA ALA A 548 -9.53 21.40 7.92
C ALA A 548 -10.69 21.32 6.94
N ILE A 549 -11.92 21.45 7.45
CA ILE A 549 -13.15 21.41 6.64
C ILE A 549 -14.02 22.58 7.06
N TRP A 550 -14.41 23.40 6.09
CA TRP A 550 -15.35 24.50 6.30
C TRP A 550 -16.73 24.11 5.81
N ASP A 551 -17.75 24.21 6.64
CA ASP A 551 -19.14 23.92 6.27
C ASP A 551 -19.89 25.23 5.94
N TYR A 552 -20.21 25.43 4.67
CA TYR A 552 -21.11 26.48 4.20
C TYR A 552 -22.42 25.86 3.75
N ASN A 553 -23.49 26.09 4.52
CA ASN A 553 -24.80 25.54 4.20
C ASN A 553 -25.62 26.48 3.32
N ASP A 554 -26.46 25.90 2.47
CA ASP A 554 -27.38 26.61 1.55
C ASP A 554 -26.72 27.79 0.81
N VAL A 555 -25.55 27.55 0.21
CA VAL A 555 -24.80 28.59 -0.51
C VAL A 555 -25.57 29.05 -1.74
N PHE A 556 -26.17 28.10 -2.47
CA PHE A 556 -27.10 28.40 -3.55
C PHE A 556 -28.08 27.24 -3.75
N ALA A 557 -29.37 27.56 -3.87
CA ALA A 557 -30.42 26.61 -4.22
C ALA A 557 -30.43 25.30 -3.39
N GLY A 558 -30.10 25.36 -2.10
CA GLY A 558 -30.02 24.18 -1.23
C GLY A 558 -28.72 23.37 -1.33
N VAL A 559 -27.72 23.84 -2.08
CA VAL A 559 -26.40 23.20 -2.19
C VAL A 559 -25.51 23.66 -1.04
N ASN A 560 -24.98 22.69 -0.29
CA ASN A 560 -23.96 22.92 0.71
C ASN A 560 -22.58 22.80 0.06
N LEU A 561 -21.64 23.65 0.46
CA LEU A 561 -20.25 23.61 0.01
C LEU A 561 -19.31 23.36 1.17
N LYS A 562 -18.35 22.46 0.96
CA LYS A 562 -17.35 22.07 1.94
C LYS A 562 -15.92 22.21 1.39
N PRO A 563 -15.39 23.46 1.32
CA PRO A 563 -13.96 23.64 1.10
C PRO A 563 -13.17 22.87 2.15
N ASN A 564 -12.11 22.20 1.73
CA ASN A 564 -11.29 21.43 2.64
C ASN A 564 -9.80 21.48 2.28
N LEU A 565 -8.98 21.28 3.31
CA LEU A 565 -7.54 21.21 3.21
C LEU A 565 -7.05 20.01 4.00
N ALA A 566 -6.18 19.20 3.40
CA ALA A 566 -5.43 18.16 4.08
C ALA A 566 -3.94 18.43 3.94
N TRP A 567 -3.20 18.21 5.02
CA TRP A 567 -1.76 18.39 5.11
C TRP A 567 -1.12 17.16 5.75
N SER A 568 0.00 16.71 5.18
CA SER A 568 0.84 15.67 5.77
C SER A 568 2.30 16.10 5.76
N HIS A 569 3.00 15.81 6.86
CA HIS A 569 4.44 15.98 6.94
C HIS A 569 5.04 14.84 7.75
N ASP A 570 5.94 14.11 7.10
CA ASP A 570 6.81 13.10 7.70
C ASP A 570 8.09 13.84 8.11
N VAL A 571 8.28 14.03 9.40
CA VAL A 571 9.23 15.04 9.89
C VAL A 571 10.64 14.50 9.93
N ASP A 572 10.82 13.33 10.55
CA ASP A 572 12.13 12.74 10.80
C ASP A 572 12.03 11.22 10.78
N GLY A 573 13.08 10.57 10.25
CA GLY A 573 13.20 9.12 10.20
C GLY A 573 12.36 8.42 9.13
N PHE A 574 12.58 7.11 9.01
CA PHE A 574 11.94 6.21 8.07
C PHE A 574 11.29 5.04 8.80
N SER A 575 9.98 4.88 8.63
CA SER A 575 9.25 3.78 9.27
C SER A 575 9.63 2.40 8.71
N PRO A 576 9.52 1.33 9.50
CA PRO A 576 9.73 -0.04 9.02
C PRO A 576 8.71 -0.42 7.96
N GLY A 577 9.18 -1.01 6.86
CA GLY A 577 8.33 -1.60 5.83
C GLY A 577 8.09 -3.10 6.06
N PRO A 578 7.10 -3.70 5.39
CA PRO A 578 6.16 -3.07 4.44
C PRO A 578 5.11 -2.20 5.14
N GLY A 579 4.56 -1.20 4.44
CA GLY A 579 3.49 -0.33 4.97
C GLY A 579 3.94 0.79 5.93
N GLY A 580 5.19 1.26 5.82
CA GLY A 580 5.72 2.32 6.67
C GLY A 580 4.98 3.66 6.52
N ASN A 581 4.73 4.35 7.64
CA ASN A 581 3.98 5.61 7.68
C ASN A 581 4.82 6.84 7.29
N PHE A 582 6.09 6.88 7.70
CA PHE A 582 6.93 8.08 7.62
C PHE A 582 8.15 7.86 6.72
N GLU A 583 8.38 8.80 5.81
CA GLU A 583 9.62 8.96 5.05
C GLU A 583 10.15 10.39 5.26
N GLU A 584 11.34 10.53 5.82
CA GLU A 584 11.88 11.82 6.26
C GLU A 584 11.74 12.93 5.21
N GLY A 585 11.14 14.05 5.64
CA GLY A 585 10.95 15.26 4.84
C GLY A 585 9.82 15.20 3.82
N ARG A 586 9.14 14.05 3.64
CA ARG A 586 8.02 13.88 2.72
C ARG A 586 6.82 14.72 3.17
N LYS A 587 6.24 15.47 2.24
CA LYS A 587 5.08 16.32 2.46
C LYS A 587 4.04 16.11 1.38
N ALA A 588 2.78 16.32 1.76
CA ALA A 588 1.69 16.44 0.81
C ALA A 588 0.70 17.50 1.28
N ILE A 589 0.10 18.19 0.32
CA ILE A 589 -1.01 19.10 0.55
C ILE A 589 -2.13 18.77 -0.43
N SER A 590 -3.36 18.67 0.06
CA SER A 590 -4.55 18.51 -0.75
C SER A 590 -5.52 19.65 -0.48
N LEU A 591 -6.00 20.27 -1.56
CA LEU A 591 -7.04 21.30 -1.52
C LEU A 591 -8.27 20.75 -2.23
N GLY A 592 -9.41 20.75 -1.54
CA GLY A 592 -10.65 20.18 -2.02
C GLY A 592 -11.83 21.15 -1.92
N LEU A 593 -12.81 20.93 -2.78
CA LEU A 593 -14.14 21.50 -2.67
C LEU A 593 -15.14 20.38 -2.90
N ASP A 594 -15.88 20.06 -1.84
CA ASP A 594 -17.01 19.14 -1.92
C ASP A 594 -18.32 19.93 -1.97
N ALA A 595 -19.31 19.38 -2.65
CA ALA A 595 -20.66 19.92 -2.70
C ALA A 595 -21.66 18.79 -2.46
N ASP A 596 -22.68 19.05 -1.65
CA ASP A 596 -23.79 18.13 -1.45
C ASP A 596 -25.13 18.83 -1.67
N TYR A 597 -26.06 18.13 -2.30
CA TYR A 597 -27.43 18.59 -2.52
C TYR A 597 -28.42 17.55 -1.99
N LEU A 598 -29.15 17.93 -0.95
CA LEU A 598 -30.17 17.11 -0.27
C LEU A 598 -29.65 15.74 0.20
N ASN A 599 -28.36 15.62 0.54
CA ASN A 599 -27.66 14.36 0.83
C ASN A 599 -27.78 13.27 -0.26
N THR A 600 -28.34 13.62 -1.41
CA THR A 600 -28.65 12.70 -2.51
C THR A 600 -27.56 12.80 -3.57
N TYR A 601 -27.23 14.02 -4.00
CA TYR A 601 -26.22 14.24 -5.03
C TYR A 601 -24.95 14.83 -4.42
N THR A 602 -23.80 14.28 -4.80
CA THR A 602 -22.50 14.74 -4.31
C THR A 602 -21.59 15.10 -5.47
N ALA A 603 -20.74 16.08 -5.26
CA ALA A 603 -19.64 16.42 -6.17
C ALA A 603 -18.38 16.70 -5.35
N SER A 604 -17.23 16.27 -5.84
CA SER A 604 -15.94 16.50 -5.19
C SER A 604 -14.89 16.85 -6.24
N LEU A 605 -14.18 17.96 -6.03
CA LEU A 605 -13.03 18.37 -6.84
C LEU A 605 -11.85 18.58 -5.91
N SER A 606 -10.72 17.93 -6.17
CA SER A 606 -9.51 18.09 -5.37
C SER A 606 -8.24 18.18 -6.21
N TYR A 607 -7.24 18.86 -5.66
CA TYR A 607 -5.88 18.90 -6.17
C TYR A 607 -4.92 18.50 -5.05
N THR A 608 -4.08 17.50 -5.32
CA THR A 608 -3.06 17.03 -4.38
C THR A 608 -1.66 17.23 -4.97
N ASN A 609 -0.78 17.82 -4.15
CA ASN A 609 0.63 18.00 -4.46
C ASN A 609 1.51 17.28 -3.44
N PHE A 610 2.47 16.50 -3.92
CA PHE A 610 3.49 15.79 -3.15
C PHE A 610 4.85 16.46 -3.36
N PHE A 611 5.62 16.65 -2.29
CA PHE A 611 6.92 17.32 -2.37
C PHE A 611 7.78 17.02 -1.14
N GLY A 612 9.07 17.36 -1.21
CA GLY A 612 10.02 17.12 -0.12
C GLY A 612 10.42 15.65 0.04
N GLY A 613 11.44 15.42 0.86
CA GLY A 613 12.07 14.12 1.10
C GLY A 613 13.04 13.71 -0.02
N ASP A 614 14.26 13.30 0.35
CA ASP A 614 15.29 12.91 -0.63
C ASP A 614 15.05 11.51 -1.22
N TYR A 615 14.30 10.69 -0.51
CA TYR A 615 13.96 9.30 -0.85
C TYR A 615 12.46 9.11 -1.18
N ASN A 616 11.75 10.20 -1.49
CA ASN A 616 10.31 10.20 -1.75
C ASN A 616 10.00 10.02 -3.25
N THR A 617 9.59 8.80 -3.63
CA THR A 617 9.19 8.45 -5.00
C THR A 617 7.83 9.02 -5.41
N SER A 618 7.04 9.55 -4.47
CA SER A 618 5.72 10.12 -4.76
C SER A 618 5.78 11.58 -5.21
N SER A 619 6.95 12.23 -5.17
CA SER A 619 7.11 13.66 -5.43
C SER A 619 6.80 14.12 -6.86
N ASP A 620 6.60 13.20 -7.81
CA ASP A 620 6.15 13.50 -9.18
C ASP A 620 4.70 13.03 -9.46
N ARG A 621 3.95 12.64 -8.43
CA ARG A 621 2.60 12.04 -8.51
C ARG A 621 1.46 13.03 -8.26
N ASP A 622 1.68 14.32 -8.45
CA ASP A 622 0.62 15.32 -8.30
C ASP A 622 -0.56 15.04 -9.22
N PHE A 623 -1.76 15.30 -8.73
CA PHE A 623 -2.99 15.04 -9.48
C PHE A 623 -4.16 15.95 -9.13
N VAL A 624 -5.11 16.01 -10.06
CA VAL A 624 -6.47 16.51 -9.84
C VAL A 624 -7.44 15.33 -9.91
N ALA A 625 -8.42 15.29 -9.02
CA ALA A 625 -9.52 14.32 -9.05
C ALA A 625 -10.88 15.03 -9.06
N LEU A 626 -11.81 14.52 -9.85
CA LEU A 626 -13.22 14.94 -9.89
C LEU A 626 -14.09 13.70 -9.71
N SER A 627 -15.10 13.80 -8.84
CA SER A 627 -16.10 12.75 -8.63
C SER A 627 -17.50 13.36 -8.54
N LEU A 628 -18.49 12.64 -9.07
CA LEU A 628 -19.91 12.94 -8.95
C LEU A 628 -20.62 11.67 -8.46
N GLY A 629 -21.45 11.80 -7.43
CA GLY A 629 -22.14 10.68 -6.81
C GLY A 629 -23.64 10.91 -6.66
N VAL A 630 -24.36 9.80 -6.55
CA VAL A 630 -25.77 9.75 -6.14
C VAL A 630 -25.97 8.65 -5.10
N ASN A 631 -26.62 9.00 -4.01
CA ASN A 631 -27.01 8.10 -2.94
C ASN A 631 -28.53 7.94 -2.96
N PHE A 632 -29.01 6.72 -2.78
CA PHE A 632 -30.41 6.45 -2.54
C PHE A 632 -30.63 5.28 -1.63
#